data_AF-A0A660UCZ3-F1
#
_entry.id   AF-A0A660UCZ3-F1
#
_cell.length_a   1.000
_cell.length_b   1.000
_cell.length_c   1.000
_cell.angle_alpha   90.00
_cell.angle_beta   90.00
_cell.angle_gamma   90.00
#
_symmetry.space_group_name_H-M   'P 1'
#
loop_
_entity.id
_entity.type
_entity.pdbx_description
1 polymer ?
#
loop_
_entity_poly.entity_id
_entity_poly.type
_entity_poly.pdbx_seq_one_letter_code
_entity_poly.pdbx_strand_id
1 'polypeptide(L)' 'MRVTIDWLKEFVDFDLSPEELADKLTMAGLEVDEIERIGEGIDERVVVGRVLKVERHPNADRLR' A
#
# COMPACT_ATOMS: atom_id res chain seq x y z
N MET A 1 11.61 -4.89 8.67
CA MET A 1 10.92 -5.77 7.69
C MET A 1 9.58 -5.14 7.39
N ARG A 2 9.04 -5.24 6.16
CA ARG A 2 7.71 -4.71 5.82
C ARG A 2 6.78 -5.85 5.44
N VAL A 3 5.57 -5.83 5.98
CA VAL A 3 4.51 -6.82 5.72
C VAL A 3 3.17 -6.09 5.59
N THR A 4 2.23 -6.64 4.83
CA THR A 4 0.87 -6.11 4.74
C THR A 4 -0.02 -6.79 5.77
N ILE A 5 -1.00 -6.05 6.30
CA ILE A 5 -1.98 -6.59 7.26
C ILE A 5 -2.80 -7.71 6.61
N ASP A 6 -3.18 -7.55 5.33
CA ASP A 6 -3.93 -8.57 4.59
C ASP A 6 -3.16 -9.89 4.49
N TRP A 7 -1.84 -9.83 4.27
CA TRP A 7 -1.01 -11.03 4.25
C TRP A 7 -0.95 -11.70 5.63
N LEU A 8 -0.86 -10.94 6.72
CA LEU A 8 -0.90 -11.52 8.08
C LEU A 8 -2.24 -12.22 8.36
N LYS A 9 -3.35 -11.66 7.85
CA LYS A 9 -4.70 -12.25 7.99
C LYS A 9 -4.86 -13.57 7.24
N GLU A 10 -4.00 -13.88 6.27
CA GLU A 10 -3.98 -15.21 5.62
C GLU A 10 -3.48 -16.31 6.58
N PHE A 11 -2.74 -15.96 7.64
CA PHE A 11 -2.17 -16.92 8.60
C PHE A 11 -2.94 -16.99 9.91
N VAL A 12 -3.43 -15.85 10.40
CA VAL A 12 -4.10 -15.73 11.69
C VAL A 12 -5.25 -14.75 11.59
N ASP A 13 -6.42 -15.16 12.08
CA ASP A 13 -7.58 -14.28 12.16
C ASP A 13 -7.48 -13.35 13.37
N PHE A 14 -7.71 -12.06 13.16
CA PHE A 14 -7.71 -11.04 14.21
C PHE A 14 -8.53 -9.81 13.79
N ASP A 15 -9.17 -9.20 14.78
CA ASP A 15 -9.95 -7.98 14.64
C ASP A 15 -9.31 -6.89 15.51
N LEU A 16 -8.13 -6.43 15.08
CA LEU A 16 -7.37 -5.34 15.69
C LEU A 16 -7.13 -4.25 14.66
N SER A 17 -7.17 -3.00 15.09
CA SER A 17 -6.66 -1.88 14.30
C SER A 17 -5.14 -2.04 14.06
N PRO A 18 -4.58 -1.40 13.00
CA PRO A 18 -3.13 -1.38 12.77
C PRO A 18 -2.34 -0.93 14.00
N GLU A 19 -2.85 0.07 14.73
CA GLU A 19 -2.23 0.64 15.92
C GLU A 19 -2.21 -0.37 17.09
N GLU A 20 -3.35 -1.01 17.38
CA GLU A 20 -3.43 -2.05 18.43
C GLU A 20 -2.56 -3.27 18.11
N LEU A 21 -2.48 -3.65 16.83
CA LEU A 21 -1.60 -4.73 16.40
C LEU A 21 -0.13 -4.37 16.63
N ALA A 22 0.27 -3.13 16.31
CA ALA A 22 1.64 -2.67 16.49
C ALA A 22 2.05 -2.65 17.98
N ASP A 23 1.17 -2.17 18.86
CA ASP A 23 1.40 -2.20 20.31
C ASP A 23 1.57 -3.63 20.81
N LYS A 24 0.70 -4.55 20.37
CA LYS A 24 0.74 -5.95 20.81
C LYS A 24 2.00 -6.67 20.32
N LEU A 25 2.43 -6.42 19.08
CA LEU A 25 3.68 -6.96 18.54
C LEU A 25 4.89 -6.43 19.33
N THR A 26 4.91 -5.13 19.61
CA THR A 26 5.98 -4.48 20.39
C THR A 26 6.08 -5.08 21.79
N MET A 27 4.93 -5.28 22.47
CA MET A 27 4.87 -5.93 23.78
C MET A 27 5.28 -7.41 23.75
N ALA A 28 5.15 -8.08 22.60
CA ALA A 28 5.65 -9.44 22.37
C ALA A 28 7.15 -9.48 22.03
N GLY A 29 7.84 -8.34 22.00
CA GLY A 29 9.27 -8.22 21.67
C GLY A 29 9.55 -8.05 20.17
N LEU A 30 8.53 -7.79 19.36
CA LEU A 30 8.62 -7.50 17.93
C LEU A 30 8.33 -6.02 17.70
N GLU A 31 9.36 -5.18 17.78
CA GLU A 31 9.24 -3.73 17.61
C GLU A 31 8.67 -3.35 16.23
N VAL A 32 7.76 -2.37 16.23
CA VAL A 32 7.16 -1.82 15.01
C VAL A 32 7.60 -0.36 14.86
N ASP A 33 8.46 -0.10 13.88
CA ASP A 33 9.04 1.23 13.64
C ASP A 33 8.04 2.23 13.02
N GLU A 34 7.19 1.75 12.11
CA GLU A 34 6.32 2.61 11.30
C GLU A 34 5.07 1.85 10.81
N ILE A 35 3.96 2.58 10.67
CA ILE A 35 2.74 2.12 10.00
C ILE A 35 2.49 3.00 8.77
N GLU A 36 2.50 2.41 7.58
CA GLU A 36 2.24 3.12 6.32
C GLU A 36 0.84 2.79 5.79
N ARG A 37 0.05 3.84 5.47
CA ARG A 37 -1.30 3.72 4.90
C ARG A 37 -1.24 3.88 3.38
N ILE A 38 -1.34 2.76 2.67
CA ILE A 38 -1.27 2.77 1.21
C ILE A 38 -2.53 3.41 0.61
N GLY A 39 -2.33 4.38 -0.29
CA GLY A 39 -3.41 5.02 -1.03
C GLY A 39 -4.05 6.23 -0.32
N GLU A 40 -3.53 6.63 0.84
CA GLU A 40 -3.96 7.86 1.49
C GLU A 40 -3.76 9.07 0.56
N GLY A 41 -4.84 9.84 0.37
CA GLY A 41 -4.84 11.01 -0.52
C GLY A 41 -5.07 10.73 -2.01
N ILE A 42 -5.26 9.46 -2.43
CA ILE A 42 -5.69 9.15 -3.79
C ILE A 42 -7.17 9.54 -3.95
N ASP A 43 -7.48 10.30 -5.00
CA ASP A 43 -8.85 10.69 -5.34
C ASP A 43 -9.67 9.46 -5.79
N GLU A 44 -10.91 9.36 -5.32
CA GLU A 44 -11.83 8.26 -5.64
C GLU A 44 -12.10 8.10 -7.16
N ARG A 45 -11.81 9.14 -7.96
CA ARG A 45 -11.94 9.11 -9.43
C ARG A 45 -10.78 8.38 -10.14
N VAL A 46 -9.74 7.96 -9.42
CA VAL A 46 -8.66 7.16 -10.01
C VAL A 46 -9.18 5.76 -10.33
N VAL A 47 -9.13 5.40 -11.61
CA VAL A 47 -9.64 4.13 -12.12
C VAL A 47 -8.59 3.39 -12.95
N VAL A 48 -8.76 2.08 -13.08
CA VAL A 48 -7.93 1.25 -13.95
C VAL A 48 -8.29 1.53 -15.41
N GLY A 49 -7.29 1.93 -16.19
CA GLY A 49 -7.40 2.16 -17.62
C GLY A 49 -6.55 1.16 -18.42
N ARG A 50 -6.95 0.90 -19.67
CA ARG A 50 -6.15 0.14 -20.63
C ARG A 50 -5.65 1.06 -21.73
N VAL A 51 -4.33 1.12 -21.91
CA VAL A 51 -3.71 1.89 -22.99
C VAL A 51 -3.92 1.15 -24.32
N LEU A 52 -4.64 1.76 -25.25
CA LEU A 52 -4.93 1.16 -26.56
C LEU A 52 -3.86 1.48 -27.62
N LYS A 53 -3.24 2.66 -27.52
CA LYS A 53 -2.23 3.15 -28.46
C LYS A 53 -1.31 4.16 -27.77
N VAL A 54 -0.06 4.24 -28.21
CA VAL A 54 1.00 5.13 -27.70
C VAL A 54 1.75 5.70 -28.91
N GLU A 55 2.01 7.01 -28.94
CA GLU A 55 2.64 7.71 -30.08
C GLU A 55 3.61 8.79 -29.59
N ARG A 56 4.82 8.83 -30.15
CA ARG A 56 5.87 9.75 -29.70
C ARG A 56 5.40 11.21 -29.76
N HIS A 57 5.58 11.92 -28.64
CA HIS A 57 5.23 13.34 -28.59
C HIS A 57 6.10 14.13 -29.59
N PRO A 58 5.50 15.01 -30.42
CA PRO A 58 6.19 15.64 -31.54
C PRO A 58 7.41 16.48 -31.13
N ASN A 59 7.37 17.07 -29.93
CA ASN A 59 8.38 18.02 -29.45
C ASN A 59 8.99 17.64 -28.09
N ALA A 60 8.81 16.40 -27.63
CA ALA A 60 9.35 15.98 -26.33
C ALA A 60 9.86 14.54 -26.36
N ASP A 61 11.17 14.38 -26.29
CA ASP A 61 11.85 13.08 -26.44
C ASP A 61 11.57 12.07 -25.32
N ARG A 62 11.11 12.55 -24.16
CA ARG A 62 10.81 11.70 -22.99
C ARG A 62 9.35 11.28 -22.90
N LEU A 63 8.48 11.77 -23.80
CA LEU A 63 7.05 11.47 -23.79
C LEU A 63 6.69 10.53 -24.95
N ARG A 64 5.76 9.62 -24.68
CA ARG A 64 5.19 8.67 -25.64
C ARG A 64 3.68 8.74 -25.64
#